data_AF-A0A7W2N1P8-F1
#
_entry.id   AF-A0A7W2N1P8-F1
#
_cell.length_a   1.000
_cell.length_b   1.000
_cell.length_c   1.000
_cell.angle_alpha   90.00
_cell.angle_beta   90.00
_cell.angle_gamma   90.00
#
_symmetry.space_group_name_H-M   'P 1'
#
loop_
_entity.id
_entity.type
_entity.pdbx_description
1 polymer ?
#
loop_
_entity_poly.entity_id
_entity_poly.type
_entity_poly.pdbx_seq_one_letter_code
_entity_poly.pdbx_strand_id
1 'polypeptide(L)'
;MNSYLFPKTIEPNVGESLYGFVKRLAIAYGWTNLGSFMMALKVHNIHQVNWFVLSDVTERIVSNFAMSLQLDESLLSKQLFEKDTYASLTLNHRQYGSHAVRKIRVCPECVSEGASHQLFWQHVANGYCEKHHCELVSHCQHCHSPIQIEYGSQCASCFKSLHKEYVEPSSIIPVLQKLARNEQLQLMNALEEIIIMLRSDGDAFTLRSFFENNKPILLSKLYFEGLLILISSDFKAMWQHYIAKKRQDFSVLGTLAVNLPFQRLTNIDPALLRKVTSITNEQCEVNFNSHSPDFSLYDSSVGNKLSPEDISFFCGIKKAEFRSLSQTKWLVQPKGVSCNSKILFDSQILMRGISSTTISLSNADQESTDMVCFNSKKLDAIKFAGLNKIQLLMHANSNNISIYLADSLKDTLIDKLFIVKSDLYKIILNHINIDNDKISKSKLAGMFGTTSSKIDVMIKCGFIKYNRGSVSVDCFNQFFNNFDVLNRIGKIKKINIKKLVNLLEDEYDLRPAFAFKTEKLDVLYIYNKTDKFSTVINKLS
;
A
#
# COMPACT_ATOMS: atom_id res chain seq x y z
N MET A 1 -25.55 -35.19 -41.53
CA MET A 1 -24.57 -34.75 -42.53
C MET A 1 -24.00 -33.43 -42.05
N ASN A 2 -22.76 -33.42 -41.54
CA ASN A 2 -22.09 -32.17 -41.18
C ASN A 2 -21.67 -31.50 -42.49
N SER A 3 -22.48 -30.55 -42.97
CA SER A 3 -22.07 -29.68 -44.06
C SER A 3 -20.87 -28.88 -43.58
N TYR A 4 -19.70 -29.16 -44.14
CA TYR A 4 -18.48 -28.43 -43.82
C TYR A 4 -18.70 -26.95 -44.14
N LEU A 5 -18.57 -26.10 -43.12
CA LEU A 5 -18.71 -24.65 -43.26
C LEU A 5 -17.56 -24.05 -44.10
N PHE A 6 -16.43 -24.76 -44.19
CA PHE A 6 -15.17 -24.25 -44.68
C PHE A 6 -14.52 -25.20 -45.71
N PRO A 7 -14.53 -24.87 -47.01
CA PRO A 7 -13.94 -25.71 -48.05
C PRO A 7 -12.40 -25.72 -48.13
N LYS A 8 -11.70 -24.81 -47.43
CA LYS A 8 -10.24 -24.68 -47.48
C LYS A 8 -9.62 -24.77 -46.07
N THR A 9 -8.70 -25.70 -45.89
CA THR A 9 -7.91 -25.76 -44.66
C THR A 9 -6.94 -24.59 -44.61
N ILE A 10 -6.96 -23.83 -43.53
CA ILE A 10 -6.04 -22.72 -43.27
C ILE A 10 -5.36 -23.01 -41.94
N GLU A 11 -4.05 -23.23 -41.98
CA GLU A 11 -3.25 -23.50 -40.79
C GLU A 11 -2.80 -22.20 -40.12
N PRO A 12 -2.68 -22.15 -38.78
CA PRO A 12 -2.07 -21.05 -38.05
C PRO A 12 -0.62 -20.76 -38.46
N ASN A 13 -0.23 -19.48 -38.47
CA ASN A 13 1.18 -19.12 -38.58
C ASN A 13 1.88 -19.27 -37.23
N VAL A 14 3.19 -19.53 -37.23
CA VAL A 14 4.00 -19.59 -35.99
C VAL A 14 3.89 -18.25 -35.24
N GLY A 15 3.56 -18.29 -33.95
CA GLY A 15 3.41 -17.11 -33.09
C GLY A 15 2.12 -16.31 -33.30
N GLU A 16 1.24 -16.73 -34.23
CA GLU A 16 -0.05 -16.10 -34.48
C GLU A 16 -0.97 -16.20 -33.27
N SER A 17 -1.58 -15.08 -32.89
CA SER A 17 -2.62 -15.08 -31.86
C SER A 17 -3.92 -15.72 -32.38
N LEU A 18 -4.77 -16.23 -31.47
CA LEU A 18 -6.12 -16.68 -31.84
C LEU A 18 -6.89 -15.59 -32.59
N TYR A 19 -6.82 -14.32 -32.15
CA TYR A 19 -7.46 -13.21 -32.86
C TYR A 19 -6.94 -13.10 -34.31
N GLY A 20 -5.62 -13.15 -34.50
CA GLY A 20 -4.96 -13.08 -35.81
C GLY A 20 -5.39 -14.21 -36.74
N PHE A 21 -5.40 -15.44 -36.22
CA PHE A 21 -5.81 -16.64 -36.95
C PHE A 21 -7.28 -16.54 -37.41
N VAL A 22 -8.19 -16.25 -36.47
CA VAL A 22 -9.62 -16.16 -36.76
C VAL A 22 -9.92 -15.03 -37.73
N LYS A 23 -9.20 -13.90 -37.63
CA LYS A 23 -9.34 -12.80 -38.58
C LYS A 23 -8.86 -13.19 -39.98
N ARG A 24 -7.71 -13.85 -40.11
CA ARG A 24 -7.20 -14.33 -41.40
C ARG A 24 -8.15 -15.35 -42.02
N LEU A 25 -8.73 -16.22 -41.20
CA LEU A 25 -9.76 -17.16 -41.60
C LEU A 25 -11.00 -16.44 -42.15
N ALA A 26 -11.51 -15.45 -41.42
CA ALA A 26 -12.67 -14.64 -41.84
C ALA A 26 -12.43 -13.99 -43.21
N ILE A 27 -11.26 -13.35 -43.39
CA ILE A 27 -10.87 -12.70 -44.65
C ILE A 27 -10.80 -13.71 -45.80
N ALA A 28 -10.18 -14.87 -45.57
CA ALA A 28 -10.03 -15.90 -46.60
C ALA A 28 -11.39 -16.47 -47.07
N TYR A 29 -12.43 -16.37 -46.22
CA TYR A 29 -13.80 -16.75 -46.55
C TYR A 29 -14.68 -15.58 -46.99
N GLY A 30 -14.11 -14.42 -47.29
CA GLY A 30 -14.84 -13.26 -47.83
C GLY A 30 -15.62 -12.46 -46.79
N TRP A 31 -15.37 -12.67 -45.50
CA TRP A 31 -16.01 -11.89 -44.44
C TRP A 31 -15.23 -10.60 -44.17
N THR A 32 -15.91 -9.47 -44.31
CA THR A 32 -15.35 -8.14 -44.02
C THR A 32 -15.44 -7.76 -42.54
N ASN A 33 -16.30 -8.44 -41.78
CA ASN A 33 -16.57 -8.16 -40.38
C ASN A 33 -16.40 -9.43 -39.53
N LEU A 34 -15.40 -9.41 -38.64
CA LEU A 34 -15.10 -10.52 -37.72
C LEU A 34 -16.31 -10.86 -36.82
N GLY A 35 -17.07 -9.84 -36.42
CA GLY A 35 -18.31 -9.96 -35.67
C GLY A 35 -19.32 -10.89 -36.34
N SER A 36 -19.57 -10.63 -37.63
CA SER A 36 -20.52 -11.36 -38.47
C SER A 36 -20.04 -12.78 -38.73
N PHE A 37 -18.74 -12.95 -38.98
CA PHE A 37 -18.12 -14.27 -39.15
C PHE A 37 -18.31 -15.16 -37.92
N MET A 38 -18.01 -14.64 -36.74
CA MET A 38 -18.14 -15.37 -35.48
C MET A 38 -19.62 -15.61 -35.10
N MET A 39 -20.52 -14.69 -35.44
CA MET A 39 -21.96 -14.89 -35.25
C MET A 39 -22.49 -16.03 -36.14
N ALA A 40 -22.01 -16.15 -37.38
CA ALA A 40 -22.33 -17.28 -38.25
C ALA A 40 -21.86 -18.62 -37.66
N LEU A 41 -20.80 -18.59 -36.84
CA LEU A 41 -20.29 -19.73 -36.06
C LEU A 41 -20.97 -19.89 -34.69
N LYS A 42 -22.08 -19.18 -34.43
CA LYS A 42 -22.82 -19.21 -33.16
C LYS A 42 -21.99 -18.79 -31.94
N VAL A 43 -20.93 -18.03 -32.16
CA VAL A 43 -20.16 -17.40 -31.08
C VAL A 43 -20.76 -16.02 -30.81
N HIS A 44 -21.56 -15.93 -29.75
CA HIS A 44 -22.15 -14.67 -29.29
C HIS A 44 -21.18 -13.89 -28.39
N ASN A 45 -21.43 -12.59 -28.19
CA ASN A 45 -20.68 -11.72 -27.28
C ASN A 45 -19.17 -11.63 -27.55
N ILE A 46 -18.79 -11.53 -28.81
CA ILE A 46 -17.39 -11.50 -29.28
C ILE A 46 -16.56 -10.39 -28.62
N HIS A 47 -17.20 -9.26 -28.31
CA HIS A 47 -16.57 -8.13 -27.62
C HIS A 47 -16.19 -8.45 -26.16
N GLN A 48 -16.73 -9.53 -25.58
CA GLN A 48 -16.37 -10.01 -24.24
C GLN A 48 -15.28 -11.09 -24.27
N VAL A 49 -14.90 -11.58 -25.47
CA VAL A 49 -13.86 -12.60 -25.61
C VAL A 49 -12.50 -11.97 -25.36
N ASN A 50 -11.78 -12.49 -24.36
CA ASN A 50 -10.38 -12.16 -24.18
C ASN A 50 -9.52 -13.06 -25.09
N TRP A 51 -9.28 -12.59 -26.31
CA TRP A 51 -8.60 -13.35 -27.37
C TRP A 51 -7.15 -13.76 -27.08
N PHE A 52 -6.58 -13.26 -25.99
CA PHE A 52 -5.16 -13.41 -25.66
C PHE A 52 -4.95 -14.24 -24.38
N VAL A 53 -6.03 -14.80 -23.82
CA VAL A 53 -5.98 -15.63 -22.62
C VAL A 53 -6.72 -16.93 -22.87
N LEU A 54 -6.09 -18.05 -22.53
CA LEU A 54 -6.73 -19.36 -22.55
C LEU A 54 -7.82 -19.40 -21.48
N SER A 55 -9.04 -19.59 -21.93
CA SER A 55 -10.27 -19.67 -21.13
C SER A 55 -11.21 -20.69 -21.75
N ASP A 56 -12.19 -21.16 -20.99
CA ASP A 56 -13.24 -22.06 -21.48
C ASP A 56 -13.96 -21.50 -22.73
N VAL A 57 -13.98 -20.16 -22.89
CA VAL A 57 -14.53 -19.51 -24.09
C VAL A 57 -13.60 -19.69 -25.29
N THR A 58 -12.31 -19.40 -25.14
CA THR A 58 -11.36 -19.52 -26.25
C THR A 58 -11.07 -20.98 -26.62
N GLU A 59 -11.11 -21.90 -25.66
CA GLU A 59 -11.03 -23.35 -25.92
C GLU A 59 -12.23 -23.83 -26.75
N ARG A 60 -13.45 -23.43 -26.38
CA ARG A 60 -14.65 -23.74 -27.18
C ARG A 60 -14.56 -23.15 -28.59
N ILE A 61 -14.01 -21.94 -28.73
CA ILE A 61 -13.77 -21.33 -30.05
C ILE A 61 -12.82 -22.21 -30.87
N VAL A 62 -11.70 -22.67 -30.28
CA VAL A 62 -10.76 -23.56 -30.99
C VAL A 62 -11.37 -24.91 -31.32
N SER A 63 -12.09 -25.55 -30.40
CA SER A 63 -12.78 -26.83 -30.68
C SER A 63 -13.78 -26.69 -31.82
N ASN A 64 -14.57 -25.60 -31.84
CA ASN A 64 -15.48 -25.30 -32.95
C ASN A 64 -14.74 -25.12 -34.29
N PHE A 65 -13.58 -24.44 -34.29
CA PHE A 65 -12.76 -24.28 -35.48
C PHE A 65 -12.11 -25.59 -35.93
N ALA A 66 -11.59 -26.38 -35.00
CA ALA A 66 -11.01 -27.70 -35.28
C ALA A 66 -12.04 -28.60 -35.99
N MET A 67 -13.25 -28.68 -35.43
CA MET A 67 -14.35 -29.43 -36.02
C MET A 67 -14.77 -28.87 -37.39
N SER A 68 -14.87 -27.55 -37.53
CA SER A 68 -15.36 -26.91 -38.76
C SER A 68 -14.35 -26.93 -39.90
N LEU A 69 -13.05 -26.90 -39.58
CA LEU A 69 -11.92 -26.91 -40.52
C LEU A 69 -11.31 -28.30 -40.73
N GLN A 70 -11.83 -29.32 -40.05
CA GLN A 70 -11.28 -30.68 -40.04
C GLN A 70 -9.81 -30.71 -39.61
N LEU A 71 -9.46 -29.88 -38.63
CA LEU A 71 -8.14 -29.86 -38.02
C LEU A 71 -8.15 -30.71 -36.76
N ASP A 72 -7.00 -31.30 -36.42
CA ASP A 72 -6.82 -31.92 -35.12
C ASP A 72 -6.89 -30.85 -34.03
N GLU A 73 -7.83 -30.99 -33.09
CA GLU A 73 -8.05 -30.01 -32.02
C GLU A 73 -6.80 -29.83 -31.15
N SER A 74 -6.09 -30.93 -30.86
CA SER A 74 -4.88 -30.89 -30.03
C SER A 74 -3.74 -30.15 -30.71
N LEU A 75 -3.58 -30.33 -32.03
CA LEU A 75 -2.60 -29.65 -32.86
C LEU A 75 -2.94 -28.17 -33.02
N LEU A 76 -4.20 -27.84 -33.36
CA LEU A 76 -4.66 -26.47 -33.51
C LEU A 76 -4.52 -25.70 -32.20
N SER A 77 -4.92 -26.32 -31.10
CA SER A 77 -4.70 -25.77 -29.76
C SER A 77 -3.21 -25.62 -29.48
N LYS A 78 -2.34 -26.57 -29.84
CA LYS A 78 -0.89 -26.42 -29.63
C LYS A 78 -0.27 -25.33 -30.51
N GLN A 79 -0.78 -25.05 -31.70
CA GLN A 79 -0.24 -24.01 -32.57
C GLN A 79 -0.69 -22.61 -32.14
N LEU A 80 -1.96 -22.44 -31.77
CA LEU A 80 -2.53 -21.16 -31.34
C LEU A 80 -2.28 -20.87 -29.87
N PHE A 81 -2.18 -21.93 -29.08
CA PHE A 81 -1.93 -21.93 -27.65
C PHE A 81 -0.77 -22.85 -27.33
N GLU A 82 0.38 -22.62 -27.95
CA GLU A 82 1.60 -23.36 -27.63
C GLU A 82 1.77 -23.38 -26.14
N LYS A 83 1.65 -24.56 -25.54
CA LYS A 83 1.37 -24.69 -24.12
C LYS A 83 2.44 -23.99 -23.29
N ASP A 84 3.66 -23.85 -23.78
CA ASP A 84 4.77 -23.15 -23.14
C ASP A 84 4.74 -21.63 -23.36
N THR A 85 4.43 -21.14 -24.57
CA THR A 85 4.30 -19.71 -24.92
C THR A 85 3.00 -19.08 -24.42
N TYR A 86 1.91 -19.84 -24.42
CA TYR A 86 0.67 -19.42 -23.79
C TYR A 86 0.75 -19.63 -22.28
N ALA A 87 1.41 -20.68 -21.77
CA ALA A 87 1.67 -20.75 -20.33
C ALA A 87 2.51 -19.58 -19.82
N SER A 88 3.52 -19.11 -20.56
CA SER A 88 4.28 -17.92 -20.15
C SER A 88 3.40 -16.68 -20.09
N LEU A 89 2.36 -16.59 -20.92
CA LEU A 89 1.34 -15.54 -20.92
C LEU A 89 0.13 -15.79 -19.99
N THR A 90 -0.15 -17.04 -19.59
CA THR A 90 -1.38 -17.48 -18.92
C THR A 90 -1.13 -18.49 -17.80
N LEU A 91 -0.02 -18.32 -17.08
CA LEU A 91 0.36 -19.12 -15.93
C LEU A 91 -0.73 -19.08 -14.83
N ASN A 92 -1.60 -20.11 -14.83
CA ASN A 92 -2.63 -20.47 -13.87
C ASN A 92 -3.76 -19.45 -13.57
N HIS A 93 -4.88 -19.65 -14.27
CA HIS A 93 -6.30 -19.55 -13.86
C HIS A 93 -6.88 -18.34 -13.08
N ARG A 94 -6.13 -17.37 -12.58
CA ARG A 94 -6.70 -16.10 -12.06
C ARG A 94 -5.67 -14.97 -11.85
N GLN A 95 -4.39 -15.31 -11.66
CA GLN A 95 -3.37 -14.32 -11.29
C GLN A 95 -2.72 -13.65 -12.50
N TYR A 96 -2.48 -14.35 -13.63
CA TYR A 96 -1.71 -13.80 -14.78
C TYR A 96 -2.52 -13.24 -15.96
N GLY A 97 -3.85 -13.22 -15.89
CA GLY A 97 -4.64 -12.35 -16.76
C GLY A 97 -4.32 -10.84 -16.60
N SER A 98 -3.37 -10.50 -15.72
CA SER A 98 -2.72 -9.21 -15.51
C SER A 98 -1.61 -8.89 -16.52
N HIS A 99 -0.83 -9.87 -16.99
CA HIS A 99 0.34 -9.62 -17.86
C HIS A 99 0.05 -9.66 -19.35
N ALA A 100 -1.15 -10.13 -19.73
CA ALA A 100 -1.68 -9.96 -21.06
C ALA A 100 -2.51 -8.67 -21.10
N VAL A 101 -2.15 -7.75 -22.00
CA VAL A 101 -2.93 -6.53 -22.21
C VAL A 101 -4.13 -6.86 -23.08
N ARG A 102 -5.31 -6.39 -22.68
CA ARG A 102 -6.56 -6.65 -23.43
C ARG A 102 -6.71 -5.75 -24.64
N LYS A 103 -6.18 -4.53 -24.55
CA LYS A 103 -6.21 -3.59 -25.67
C LYS A 103 -5.24 -4.08 -26.74
N ILE A 104 -5.76 -4.22 -27.94
CA ILE A 104 -5.00 -4.63 -29.12
C ILE A 104 -3.77 -3.74 -29.29
N ARG A 105 -2.67 -4.37 -29.68
CA ARG A 105 -1.36 -3.78 -29.93
C ARG A 105 -0.90 -4.30 -31.27
N VAL A 106 -0.40 -3.43 -32.13
CA VAL A 106 0.08 -3.85 -33.45
C VAL A 106 1.40 -3.20 -33.78
N CYS A 107 2.20 -3.90 -34.57
CA CYS A 107 3.24 -3.27 -35.38
C CYS A 107 2.57 -2.74 -36.67
N PRO A 108 2.57 -1.42 -36.93
CA PRO A 108 2.00 -0.87 -38.16
C PRO A 108 2.63 -1.46 -39.43
N GLU A 109 3.93 -1.79 -39.37
CA GLU A 109 4.68 -2.35 -40.49
C GLU A 109 4.24 -3.78 -40.79
N CYS A 110 4.26 -4.67 -39.80
CA CYS A 110 3.79 -6.05 -39.96
C CYS A 110 2.37 -6.09 -40.52
N VAL A 111 1.50 -5.22 -40.01
CA VAL A 111 0.12 -5.16 -40.51
C VAL A 111 0.07 -4.64 -41.95
N SER A 112 0.90 -3.66 -42.34
CA SER A 112 1.00 -3.19 -43.72
C SER A 112 1.55 -4.25 -44.69
N GLU A 113 2.37 -5.17 -44.20
CA GLU A 113 2.89 -6.32 -44.95
C GLU A 113 1.87 -7.48 -45.05
N GLY A 114 0.69 -7.33 -44.45
CA GLY A 114 -0.33 -8.38 -44.41
C GLY A 114 -0.04 -9.49 -43.39
N ALA A 115 0.90 -9.29 -42.46
CA ALA A 115 1.15 -10.24 -41.39
C ALA A 115 -0.04 -10.30 -40.42
N SER A 116 -0.29 -11.50 -39.89
CA SER A 116 -1.32 -11.68 -38.88
C SER A 116 -0.89 -11.14 -37.51
N HIS A 117 -1.88 -10.86 -36.66
CA HIS A 117 -1.61 -10.36 -35.32
C HIS A 117 -0.87 -11.41 -34.49
N GLN A 118 0.27 -11.02 -33.92
CA GLN A 118 1.14 -11.89 -33.16
C GLN A 118 0.75 -11.91 -31.68
N LEU A 119 0.84 -13.08 -31.06
CA LEU A 119 0.48 -13.25 -29.65
C LEU A 119 1.40 -12.45 -28.72
N PHE A 120 2.71 -12.47 -28.98
CA PHE A 120 3.71 -11.84 -28.11
C PHE A 120 3.58 -10.31 -28.05
N TRP A 121 2.85 -9.67 -28.98
CA TRP A 121 2.54 -8.23 -28.92
C TRP A 121 1.67 -7.86 -27.72
N GLN A 122 0.96 -8.83 -27.12
CA GLN A 122 0.09 -8.61 -25.98
C GLN A 122 0.76 -8.81 -24.62
N HIS A 123 2.02 -9.26 -24.61
CA HIS A 123 2.78 -9.33 -23.37
C HIS A 123 3.01 -7.91 -22.82
N VAL A 124 2.71 -7.69 -21.54
CA VAL A 124 2.80 -6.36 -20.90
C VAL A 124 4.20 -5.75 -21.00
N ALA A 125 5.22 -6.59 -20.86
CA ALA A 125 6.63 -6.22 -20.97
C ALA A 125 7.15 -6.14 -22.42
N ASN A 126 6.29 -6.33 -23.42
CA ASN A 126 6.64 -6.13 -24.82
C ASN A 126 6.06 -4.82 -25.34
N GLY A 127 6.94 -3.88 -25.69
CA GLY A 127 6.58 -2.57 -26.22
C GLY A 127 7.00 -2.32 -27.66
N TYR A 128 7.69 -3.26 -28.32
CA TYR A 128 8.21 -3.05 -29.67
C TYR A 128 8.08 -4.29 -30.56
N CYS A 129 8.27 -4.10 -31.86
CA CYS A 129 8.31 -5.18 -32.84
C CYS A 129 9.75 -5.63 -33.11
N GLU A 130 10.08 -6.89 -32.86
CA GLU A 130 11.42 -7.44 -33.12
C GLU A 130 11.80 -7.42 -34.60
N LYS A 131 10.83 -7.56 -35.51
CA LYS A 131 11.08 -7.55 -36.97
C LYS A 131 11.40 -6.16 -37.51
N HIS A 132 10.71 -5.13 -37.00
CA HIS A 132 10.75 -3.78 -37.57
C HIS A 132 11.38 -2.73 -36.66
N HIS A 133 11.75 -3.10 -35.43
CA HIS A 133 12.38 -2.23 -34.44
C HIS A 133 11.59 -0.92 -34.19
N CYS A 134 10.27 -1.01 -34.16
CA CYS A 134 9.37 0.12 -33.92
C CYS A 134 8.45 -0.12 -32.72
N GLU A 135 7.93 0.96 -32.10
CA GLU A 135 6.95 0.86 -31.02
C GLU A 135 5.68 0.11 -31.45
N LEU A 136 5.17 -0.77 -30.58
CA LEU A 136 3.83 -1.32 -30.71
C LEU A 136 2.79 -0.27 -30.34
N VAL A 137 1.79 -0.08 -31.19
CA VAL A 137 0.77 0.94 -31.00
C VAL A 137 -0.55 0.32 -30.55
N SER A 138 -1.25 0.97 -29.63
CA SER A 138 -2.60 0.58 -29.17
C SER A 138 -3.68 1.62 -29.47
N HIS A 139 -3.27 2.86 -29.79
CA HIS A 139 -4.14 3.98 -30.12
C HIS A 139 -3.54 4.76 -31.30
N CYS A 140 -4.41 5.40 -32.08
CA CYS A 140 -3.97 6.28 -33.16
C CYS A 140 -3.23 7.51 -32.60
N GLN A 141 -2.07 7.85 -33.15
CA GLN A 141 -1.31 9.02 -32.73
C GLN A 141 -1.96 10.36 -33.10
N HIS A 142 -2.93 10.36 -34.04
CA HIS A 142 -3.59 11.57 -34.51
C HIS A 142 -4.91 11.89 -33.80
N CYS A 143 -5.68 10.86 -33.43
CA CYS A 143 -7.02 11.05 -32.84
C CYS A 143 -7.22 10.28 -31.53
N HIS A 144 -6.20 9.57 -31.05
CA HIS A 144 -6.22 8.77 -29.81
C HIS A 144 -7.30 7.67 -29.74
N SER A 145 -7.99 7.40 -30.84
CA SER A 145 -8.95 6.30 -30.90
C SER A 145 -8.22 4.95 -30.82
N PRO A 146 -8.78 3.93 -30.12
CA PRO A 146 -8.20 2.60 -30.07
C PRO A 146 -8.00 1.99 -31.46
N ILE A 147 -6.93 1.23 -31.64
CA ILE A 147 -6.65 0.59 -32.92
C ILE A 147 -7.62 -0.57 -33.18
N GLN A 148 -8.19 -0.57 -34.39
CA GLN A 148 -8.99 -1.64 -34.95
C GLN A 148 -8.17 -2.28 -36.08
N ILE A 149 -7.76 -3.54 -35.91
CA ILE A 149 -6.86 -4.22 -36.85
C ILE A 149 -7.50 -4.32 -38.24
N GLU A 150 -8.83 -4.30 -38.32
CA GLU A 150 -9.63 -4.36 -39.55
C GLU A 150 -9.19 -3.31 -40.60
N TYR A 151 -8.63 -2.18 -40.15
CA TYR A 151 -8.20 -1.07 -41.01
C TYR A 151 -6.71 -1.10 -41.35
N GLY A 152 -6.04 -2.21 -41.05
CA GLY A 152 -4.64 -2.42 -41.42
C GLY A 152 -3.71 -1.40 -40.75
N SER A 153 -2.92 -0.70 -41.56
CA SER A 153 -2.02 0.37 -41.12
C SER A 153 -2.69 1.75 -41.00
N GLN A 154 -4.02 1.83 -41.13
CA GLN A 154 -4.79 3.08 -41.03
C GLN A 154 -5.69 3.08 -39.79
N CYS A 155 -5.97 4.26 -39.26
CA CYS A 155 -6.93 4.42 -38.18
C CYS A 155 -8.37 4.33 -38.68
N ALA A 156 -9.21 3.51 -38.03
CA ALA A 156 -10.64 3.40 -38.32
C ALA A 156 -11.42 4.71 -38.17
N SER A 157 -10.98 5.61 -37.29
CA SER A 157 -11.72 6.82 -36.92
C SER A 157 -11.31 8.05 -37.74
N CYS A 158 -10.02 8.19 -38.05
CA CYS A 158 -9.51 9.37 -38.77
C CYS A 158 -8.85 9.05 -40.12
N PHE A 159 -8.76 7.77 -40.50
CA PHE A 159 -8.20 7.27 -41.76
C PHE A 159 -6.72 7.62 -42.02
N LYS A 160 -6.05 8.30 -41.07
CA LYS A 160 -4.62 8.57 -41.15
C LYS A 160 -3.82 7.30 -40.88
N SER A 161 -2.67 7.20 -41.54
CA SER A 161 -1.72 6.11 -41.33
C SER A 161 -1.18 6.11 -39.89
N LEU A 162 -0.99 4.92 -39.35
CA LEU A 162 -0.32 4.71 -38.07
C LEU A 162 1.18 4.93 -38.26
N HIS A 163 1.75 5.85 -37.48
CA HIS A 163 3.17 6.19 -37.59
C HIS A 163 4.09 5.27 -36.79
N LYS A 164 5.36 5.28 -37.18
CA LYS A 164 6.47 4.48 -36.66
C LYS A 164 7.47 5.44 -36.02
N GLU A 165 7.76 5.27 -34.75
CA GLU A 165 9.00 5.77 -34.17
C GLU A 165 9.93 4.57 -34.07
N TYR A 166 11.14 4.71 -34.61
CA TYR A 166 12.20 3.74 -34.35
C TYR A 166 12.53 3.82 -32.86
N VAL A 167 12.59 2.67 -32.19
CA VAL A 167 12.91 2.63 -30.77
C VAL A 167 13.96 1.57 -30.52
N GLU A 168 14.95 1.90 -29.71
CA GLU A 168 15.90 0.91 -29.23
C GLU A 168 15.19 -0.18 -28.42
N PRO A 169 15.57 -1.45 -28.62
CA PRO A 169 14.92 -2.57 -27.97
C PRO A 169 15.23 -2.62 -26.47
N SER A 170 14.33 -2.08 -25.64
CA SER A 170 14.34 -2.25 -24.18
C SER A 170 13.25 -3.25 -23.77
N SER A 171 13.52 -4.55 -23.92
CA SER A 171 12.57 -5.64 -23.60
C SER A 171 13.23 -6.73 -22.78
N ILE A 172 12.48 -7.24 -21.81
CA ILE A 172 12.87 -8.39 -20.98
C ILE A 172 12.45 -9.74 -21.60
N ILE A 173 11.74 -9.73 -22.74
CA ILE A 173 11.22 -10.95 -23.38
C ILE A 173 12.32 -11.97 -23.70
N PRO A 174 13.49 -11.59 -24.26
CA PRO A 174 14.57 -12.54 -24.52
C PRO A 174 15.07 -13.25 -23.26
N VAL A 175 15.10 -12.54 -22.13
CA VAL A 175 15.45 -13.09 -20.82
C VAL A 175 14.39 -14.10 -20.38
N LEU A 176 13.11 -13.75 -20.47
CA LEU A 176 12.01 -14.63 -20.09
C LEU A 176 12.00 -15.93 -20.89
N GLN A 177 12.27 -15.88 -22.19
CA GLN A 177 12.29 -17.05 -23.08
C GLN A 177 13.34 -18.10 -22.67
N LYS A 178 14.42 -17.69 -21.98
CA LYS A 178 15.47 -18.59 -21.49
C LYS A 178 15.21 -19.15 -20.08
N LEU A 179 14.16 -18.71 -19.41
CA LEU A 179 13.80 -19.15 -18.06
C LEU A 179 12.76 -20.27 -18.09
N ALA A 180 12.82 -21.15 -17.10
CA ALA A 180 11.75 -22.11 -16.85
C ALA A 180 10.46 -21.39 -16.41
N ARG A 181 9.34 -22.06 -16.58
CA ARG A 181 8.00 -21.47 -16.34
C ARG A 181 7.83 -20.90 -14.92
N ASN A 182 8.25 -21.62 -13.90
CA ASN A 182 8.21 -21.18 -12.50
C ASN A 182 9.18 -20.03 -12.20
N GLU A 183 10.29 -19.94 -12.93
CA GLU A 183 11.27 -18.87 -12.84
C GLU A 183 10.75 -17.58 -13.47
N GLN A 184 10.13 -17.67 -14.66
CA GLN A 184 9.44 -16.55 -15.31
C GLN A 184 8.38 -15.95 -14.40
N LEU A 185 7.55 -16.80 -13.77
CA LEU A 185 6.53 -16.39 -12.80
C LEU A 185 7.14 -15.58 -11.65
N GLN A 186 8.18 -16.11 -11.02
CA GLN A 186 8.85 -15.46 -9.90
C GLN A 186 9.46 -14.12 -10.31
N LEU A 187 10.12 -14.07 -11.47
CA LEU A 187 10.68 -12.82 -11.99
C LEU A 187 9.59 -11.78 -12.26
N MET A 188 8.51 -12.15 -12.96
CA MET A 188 7.43 -11.23 -13.30
C MET A 188 6.72 -10.67 -12.07
N ASN A 189 6.45 -11.50 -11.05
CA ASN A 189 5.88 -11.00 -9.78
C ASN A 189 6.80 -9.99 -9.10
N ALA A 190 8.11 -10.26 -9.07
CA ALA A 190 9.05 -9.34 -8.46
C ALA A 190 9.16 -8.01 -9.24
N LEU A 191 9.12 -8.07 -10.57
CA LEU A 191 9.10 -6.90 -11.42
C LEU A 191 7.83 -6.08 -11.21
N GLU A 192 6.67 -6.72 -11.05
CA GLU A 192 5.42 -6.00 -10.74
C GLU A 192 5.47 -5.29 -9.39
N GLU A 193 5.99 -5.93 -8.34
CA GLU A 193 6.17 -5.27 -7.03
C GLU A 193 7.09 -4.05 -7.15
N ILE A 194 8.14 -4.14 -7.99
CA ILE A 194 9.00 -2.99 -8.32
C ILE A 194 8.22 -1.93 -9.09
N ILE A 195 7.45 -2.29 -10.12
CA ILE A 195 6.70 -1.32 -10.92
C ILE A 195 5.62 -0.61 -10.10
N ILE A 196 4.88 -1.34 -9.25
CA ILE A 196 3.92 -0.77 -8.29
C ILE A 196 4.62 0.28 -7.43
N MET A 197 5.83 -0.01 -6.98
CA MET A 197 6.65 0.91 -6.19
C MET A 197 7.12 2.12 -7.00
N LEU A 198 7.62 1.93 -8.23
CA LEU A 198 8.05 2.97 -9.16
C LEU A 198 6.93 3.91 -9.61
N ARG A 199 5.68 3.47 -9.51
CA ARG A 199 4.51 4.25 -9.94
C ARG A 199 3.72 4.82 -8.77
N SER A 200 3.85 4.26 -7.56
CA SER A 200 3.03 4.63 -6.40
C SER A 200 1.53 4.63 -6.68
N ASP A 201 1.11 3.88 -7.68
CA ASP A 201 -0.27 3.74 -8.13
C ASP A 201 -0.90 2.52 -7.47
N GLY A 202 -1.33 2.68 -6.22
CA GLY A 202 -2.34 1.80 -5.61
C GLY A 202 -1.99 0.30 -5.57
N ASP A 203 -3.02 -0.52 -5.44
CA ASP A 203 -2.93 -1.97 -5.34
C ASP A 203 -2.85 -2.67 -6.72
N ALA A 204 -2.94 -4.00 -6.75
CA ALA A 204 -2.88 -4.76 -8.00
C ALA A 204 -4.03 -4.44 -8.99
N PHE A 205 -5.13 -3.83 -8.53
CA PHE A 205 -6.26 -3.48 -9.40
C PHE A 205 -6.00 -2.20 -10.20
N THR A 206 -5.32 -1.21 -9.60
CA THR A 206 -4.84 -0.02 -10.33
C THR A 206 -3.75 -0.38 -11.32
N LEU A 207 -2.93 -1.39 -11.03
CA LEU A 207 -1.87 -1.85 -11.93
C LEU A 207 -2.41 -2.33 -13.29
N ARG A 208 -3.55 -3.04 -13.29
CA ARG A 208 -4.18 -3.48 -14.55
C ARG A 208 -4.67 -2.30 -15.39
N SER A 209 -5.41 -1.38 -14.77
CA SER A 209 -5.88 -0.17 -15.44
C SER A 209 -4.70 0.64 -15.99
N PHE A 210 -3.60 0.69 -15.22
CA PHE A 210 -2.35 1.29 -15.64
C PHE A 210 -1.80 0.58 -16.89
N PHE A 211 -1.65 -0.75 -16.91
CA PHE A 211 -1.17 -1.47 -18.09
C PHE A 211 -2.05 -1.29 -19.33
N GLU A 212 -3.37 -1.23 -19.15
CA GLU A 212 -4.31 -1.05 -20.26
C GLU A 212 -4.33 0.40 -20.80
N ASN A 213 -4.00 1.40 -19.98
CA ASN A 213 -4.09 2.81 -20.37
C ASN A 213 -2.75 3.46 -20.75
N ASN A 214 -1.62 2.79 -20.53
CA ASN A 214 -0.30 3.31 -20.87
C ASN A 214 0.19 2.84 -22.24
N LYS A 215 1.11 3.64 -22.82
CA LYS A 215 1.78 3.30 -24.08
C LYS A 215 2.59 2.01 -23.92
N PRO A 216 2.57 1.08 -24.89
CA PRO A 216 3.32 -0.17 -24.79
C PRO A 216 4.82 0.03 -24.53
N ILE A 217 5.44 1.05 -25.14
CA ILE A 217 6.87 1.30 -24.91
C ILE A 217 7.20 1.70 -23.47
N LEU A 218 6.32 2.48 -22.83
CA LEU A 218 6.49 2.89 -21.43
C LEU A 218 6.48 1.66 -20.51
N LEU A 219 5.58 0.71 -20.75
CA LEU A 219 5.54 -0.51 -19.96
C LEU A 219 6.80 -1.35 -20.16
N SER A 220 7.22 -1.54 -21.40
CA SER A 220 8.47 -2.25 -21.73
C SER A 220 9.68 -1.67 -20.99
N LYS A 221 9.81 -0.33 -21.01
CA LYS A 221 10.85 0.39 -20.26
C LYS A 221 10.75 0.18 -18.76
N LEU A 222 9.56 0.25 -18.16
CA LEU A 222 9.36 0.02 -16.72
C LEU A 222 9.75 -1.41 -16.30
N TYR A 223 9.38 -2.42 -17.10
CA TYR A 223 9.79 -3.79 -16.85
C TYR A 223 11.30 -3.97 -16.99
N PHE A 224 11.91 -3.31 -17.96
CA PHE A 224 13.35 -3.32 -18.16
C PHE A 224 14.11 -2.64 -17.01
N GLU A 225 13.71 -1.45 -16.58
CA GLU A 225 14.32 -0.80 -15.41
C GLU A 225 14.08 -1.58 -14.12
N GLY A 226 12.91 -2.19 -13.96
CA GLY A 226 12.65 -3.11 -12.86
C GLY A 226 13.64 -4.28 -12.84
N LEU A 227 13.99 -4.81 -14.02
CA LEU A 227 15.01 -5.84 -14.16
C LEU A 227 16.39 -5.30 -13.76
N LEU A 228 16.75 -4.09 -14.19
CA LEU A 228 18.01 -3.44 -13.80
C LEU A 228 18.13 -3.21 -12.29
N ILE A 229 17.04 -2.82 -11.62
CA ILE A 229 17.01 -2.69 -10.14
C ILE A 229 17.31 -4.02 -9.46
N LEU A 230 16.91 -5.15 -10.05
CA LEU A 230 17.19 -6.48 -9.51
C LEU A 230 18.64 -6.90 -9.72
N ILE A 231 19.20 -6.69 -10.92
CA ILE A 231 20.46 -7.32 -11.32
C ILE A 231 21.70 -6.40 -11.26
N SER A 232 21.53 -5.07 -11.30
CA SER A 232 22.63 -4.10 -11.31
C SER A 232 22.71 -3.38 -9.96
N SER A 233 23.82 -3.57 -9.25
CA SER A 233 24.08 -2.87 -7.98
C SER A 233 24.11 -1.36 -8.15
N ASP A 234 24.69 -0.89 -9.26
CA ASP A 234 24.89 0.54 -9.52
C ASP A 234 23.56 1.21 -9.88
N PHE A 235 22.78 0.58 -10.76
CA PHE A 235 21.44 1.06 -11.10
C PHE A 235 20.54 1.08 -9.87
N LYS A 236 20.59 0.00 -9.06
CA LYS A 236 19.87 -0.08 -7.78
C LYS A 236 20.30 1.03 -6.83
N ALA A 237 21.60 1.33 -6.70
CA ALA A 237 22.10 2.38 -5.83
C ALA A 237 21.65 3.79 -6.30
N MET A 238 21.71 4.06 -7.61
CA MET A 238 21.22 5.31 -8.19
C MET A 238 19.72 5.51 -7.93
N TRP A 239 18.94 4.45 -8.15
CA TRP A 239 17.51 4.47 -7.87
C TRP A 239 17.21 4.62 -6.38
N GLN A 240 17.93 3.91 -5.51
CA GLN A 240 17.81 4.04 -4.06
C GLN A 240 18.12 5.47 -3.59
N HIS A 241 19.17 6.08 -4.14
CA HIS A 241 19.51 7.47 -3.85
C HIS A 241 18.40 8.43 -4.27
N TYR A 242 17.83 8.26 -5.46
CA TYR A 242 16.71 9.07 -5.94
C TYR A 242 15.49 8.95 -5.02
N ILE A 243 15.09 7.73 -4.67
CA ILE A 243 13.95 7.48 -3.80
C ILE A 243 14.18 8.05 -2.40
N ALA A 244 15.38 7.88 -1.83
CA ALA A 244 15.74 8.46 -0.55
C ALA A 244 15.66 9.99 -0.57
N LYS A 245 16.11 10.63 -1.66
CA LYS A 245 15.98 12.07 -1.88
C LYS A 245 14.51 12.51 -2.00
N LYS A 246 13.67 11.77 -2.73
CA LYS A 246 12.23 12.06 -2.84
C LYS A 246 11.47 11.85 -1.54
N ARG A 247 11.95 10.95 -0.68
CA ARG A 247 11.38 10.64 0.64
C ARG A 247 12.13 11.31 1.78
N GLN A 248 12.93 12.34 1.53
CA GLN A 248 13.73 12.99 2.58
C GLN A 248 12.86 13.49 3.74
N ASP A 249 11.65 14.00 3.45
CA ASP A 249 10.69 14.46 4.44
C ASP A 249 10.22 13.33 5.39
N PHE A 250 10.31 12.06 4.98
CA PHE A 250 9.96 10.90 5.79
C PHE A 250 11.01 10.59 6.86
N SER A 251 12.17 11.23 6.84
CA SER A 251 13.20 11.08 7.87
C SER A 251 12.66 11.34 9.29
N VAL A 252 11.65 12.20 9.42
CA VAL A 252 10.89 12.45 10.65
C VAL A 252 10.25 11.17 11.20
N LEU A 253 9.78 10.26 10.34
CA LEU A 253 9.23 8.96 10.75
C LEU A 253 10.31 7.91 11.06
N GLY A 254 11.53 8.10 10.59
CA GLY A 254 12.65 7.16 10.75
C GLY A 254 13.33 6.80 9.43
N THR A 255 14.55 6.25 9.49
CA THR A 255 15.29 5.79 8.30
C THR A 255 14.57 4.65 7.59
N LEU A 256 13.86 3.80 8.33
CA LEU A 256 13.00 2.76 7.76
C LEU A 256 11.88 3.33 6.90
N ALA A 257 11.31 4.49 7.26
CA ALA A 257 10.28 5.13 6.45
C ALA A 257 10.83 5.66 5.14
N VAL A 258 12.05 6.21 5.15
CA VAL A 258 12.76 6.61 3.92
C VAL A 258 13.04 5.38 3.04
N ASN A 259 13.47 4.29 3.68
CA ASN A 259 13.93 3.07 3.01
C ASN A 259 12.83 2.01 2.76
N LEU A 260 11.57 2.28 3.11
CA LEU A 260 10.47 1.33 2.97
C LEU A 260 10.37 0.71 1.58
N PRO A 261 10.48 1.49 0.47
CA PRO A 261 10.45 0.91 -0.86
C PRO A 261 11.50 -0.20 -1.04
N PHE A 262 12.68 -0.04 -0.43
CA PHE A 262 13.79 -0.99 -0.57
C PHE A 262 13.56 -2.27 0.23
N GLN A 263 12.89 -2.19 1.37
CA GLN A 263 12.57 -3.38 2.19
C GLN A 263 11.52 -4.28 1.53
N ARG A 264 10.70 -3.70 0.66
CA ARG A 264 9.66 -4.42 -0.09
C ARG A 264 10.17 -5.08 -1.36
N LEU A 265 11.40 -4.79 -1.79
CA LEU A 265 12.01 -5.49 -2.90
C LEU A 265 12.02 -6.98 -2.57
N THR A 266 11.21 -7.72 -3.33
CA THR A 266 10.93 -9.14 -3.11
C THR A 266 12.21 -9.94 -2.99
N ASN A 267 12.20 -10.91 -2.08
CA ASN A 267 13.21 -11.97 -2.03
C ASN A 267 13.00 -12.88 -3.25
N ILE A 268 13.53 -12.49 -4.41
CA ILE A 268 13.78 -13.43 -5.49
C ILE A 268 14.79 -14.46 -4.99
N ASP A 269 14.59 -15.72 -5.37
CA ASP A 269 15.58 -16.77 -5.14
C ASP A 269 16.96 -16.32 -5.67
N PRO A 270 18.01 -16.27 -4.84
CA PRO A 270 19.36 -15.89 -5.27
C PRO A 270 19.91 -16.76 -6.41
N ALA A 271 19.46 -18.02 -6.54
CA ALA A 271 19.84 -18.86 -7.68
C ALA A 271 19.20 -18.35 -8.99
N LEU A 272 17.91 -18.01 -8.95
CA LEU A 272 17.21 -17.39 -10.08
C LEU A 272 17.85 -16.05 -10.45
N LEU A 273 18.16 -15.19 -9.47
CA LEU A 273 18.78 -13.89 -9.75
C LEU A 273 20.11 -14.04 -10.50
N ARG A 274 20.98 -14.95 -10.04
CA ARG A 274 22.26 -15.25 -10.72
C ARG A 274 22.06 -15.73 -12.15
N LYS A 275 21.06 -16.60 -12.38
CA LYS A 275 20.72 -17.10 -13.71
C LYS A 275 20.24 -15.95 -14.62
N VAL A 276 19.34 -15.11 -14.13
CA VAL A 276 18.84 -13.93 -14.85
C VAL A 276 19.98 -12.97 -15.19
N THR A 277 20.89 -12.69 -14.25
CA THR A 277 22.08 -11.88 -14.48
C THR A 277 22.96 -12.48 -15.57
N SER A 278 23.22 -13.80 -15.56
CA SER A 278 24.00 -14.48 -16.61
C SER A 278 23.35 -14.32 -17.99
N ILE A 279 22.06 -14.64 -18.09
CA ILE A 279 21.29 -14.53 -19.34
C ILE A 279 21.35 -13.10 -19.88
N THR A 280 21.20 -12.12 -19.00
CA THR A 280 21.17 -10.71 -19.35
C THR A 280 22.53 -10.24 -19.87
N ASN A 281 23.61 -10.64 -19.20
CA ASN A 281 24.99 -10.33 -19.62
C ASN A 281 25.38 -11.02 -20.95
N GLU A 282 24.81 -12.19 -21.25
CA GLU A 282 25.06 -12.91 -22.51
C GLU A 282 24.32 -12.32 -23.72
N GLN A 283 23.11 -11.79 -23.53
CA GLN A 283 22.23 -11.37 -24.64
C GLN A 283 22.29 -9.89 -24.96
N CYS A 284 22.66 -9.05 -24.02
CA CYS A 284 22.57 -7.62 -24.22
C CYS A 284 23.91 -7.07 -24.69
N GLU A 285 23.99 -6.79 -25.99
CA GLU A 285 24.95 -5.82 -26.54
C GLU A 285 24.72 -4.41 -25.94
N VAL A 286 23.61 -4.20 -25.25
CA VAL A 286 23.31 -2.99 -24.49
C VAL A 286 24.30 -2.89 -23.32
N ASN A 287 25.17 -1.88 -23.38
CA ASN A 287 26.09 -1.55 -22.30
C ASN A 287 25.29 -1.07 -21.07
N PHE A 288 24.91 -1.99 -20.19
CA PHE A 288 24.14 -1.68 -18.98
C PHE A 288 24.82 -0.68 -18.06
N ASN A 289 26.15 -0.59 -18.12
CA ASN A 289 26.92 0.34 -17.30
C ASN A 289 26.69 1.81 -17.70
N SER A 290 26.07 2.08 -18.87
CA SER A 290 25.72 3.44 -19.31
C SER A 290 24.25 3.79 -19.12
N HIS A 291 23.40 2.84 -18.71
CA HIS A 291 21.97 3.11 -18.52
C HIS A 291 21.71 3.87 -17.22
N SER A 292 21.36 5.15 -17.34
CA SER A 292 20.86 5.96 -16.23
C SER A 292 19.35 5.77 -16.07
N PRO A 293 18.81 5.73 -14.83
CA PRO A 293 17.38 5.64 -14.62
C PRO A 293 16.63 6.81 -15.27
N ASP A 294 15.58 6.51 -16.02
CA ASP A 294 14.67 7.51 -16.57
C ASP A 294 13.64 7.91 -15.50
N PHE A 295 14.03 8.87 -14.67
CA PHE A 295 13.19 9.38 -13.60
C PHE A 295 11.88 10.03 -14.07
N SER A 296 11.70 10.26 -15.39
CA SER A 296 10.43 10.75 -15.95
C SER A 296 9.36 9.66 -16.01
N LEU A 297 9.75 8.38 -15.96
CA LEU A 297 8.82 7.24 -15.92
C LEU A 297 8.16 7.09 -14.53
N TYR A 298 8.77 7.69 -13.51
CA TYR A 298 8.37 7.57 -12.12
C TYR A 298 7.33 8.63 -11.79
N ASP A 299 6.28 8.25 -11.05
CA ASP A 299 5.31 9.24 -10.58
C ASP A 299 6.02 10.23 -9.64
N SER A 300 5.75 11.52 -9.79
CA SER A 300 6.15 12.54 -8.81
C SER A 300 5.64 12.24 -7.39
N SER A 301 4.53 11.49 -7.29
CA SER A 301 3.98 10.99 -6.04
C SER A 301 4.70 9.74 -5.52
N VAL A 302 5.79 9.31 -6.16
CA VAL A 302 6.52 8.10 -5.78
C VAL A 302 6.93 8.15 -4.31
N GLY A 303 6.32 7.25 -3.55
CA GLY A 303 6.52 7.11 -2.13
C GLY A 303 5.56 7.90 -1.24
N ASN A 304 4.71 8.78 -1.77
CA ASN A 304 3.83 9.64 -0.98
C ASN A 304 2.56 8.94 -0.47
N LYS A 305 2.48 7.62 -0.62
CA LYS A 305 1.34 6.81 -0.18
C LYS A 305 1.82 5.77 0.81
N LEU A 306 1.08 5.61 1.90
CA LEU A 306 1.35 4.63 2.95
C LEU A 306 0.11 3.77 3.19
N SER A 307 0.30 2.47 3.39
CA SER A 307 -0.78 1.59 3.84
C SER A 307 -1.08 1.78 5.33
N PRO A 308 -2.21 1.25 5.84
CA PRO A 308 -2.50 1.27 7.27
C PRO A 308 -1.43 0.55 8.09
N GLU A 309 -0.86 -0.53 7.54
CA GLU A 309 0.23 -1.28 8.14
C GLU A 309 1.51 -0.45 8.22
N ASP A 310 1.85 0.27 7.15
CA ASP A 310 3.01 1.17 7.13
C ASP A 310 2.88 2.26 8.18
N ILE A 311 1.72 2.92 8.23
CA ILE A 311 1.47 4.00 9.20
C ILE A 311 1.52 3.45 10.62
N SER A 312 0.90 2.29 10.85
CA SER A 312 0.92 1.65 12.18
C SER A 312 2.35 1.35 12.62
N PHE A 313 3.16 0.80 11.71
CA PHE A 313 4.56 0.49 11.94
C PHE A 313 5.39 1.77 12.23
N PHE A 314 5.39 2.75 11.32
CA PHE A 314 6.20 3.96 11.47
C PHE A 314 5.73 4.88 12.58
N CYS A 315 4.43 4.93 12.86
CA CYS A 315 3.93 5.68 13.99
C CYS A 315 4.12 4.92 15.32
N GLY A 316 4.56 3.66 15.30
CA GLY A 316 4.72 2.85 16.51
C GLY A 316 3.41 2.65 17.28
N ILE A 317 2.30 2.50 16.55
CA ILE A 317 0.94 2.37 17.08
C ILE A 317 0.31 1.03 16.72
N LYS A 318 -0.63 0.60 17.56
CA LYS A 318 -1.40 -0.62 17.33
C LYS A 318 -2.46 -0.38 16.25
N LYS A 319 -2.85 -1.44 15.55
CA LYS A 319 -3.95 -1.43 14.58
C LYS A 319 -5.28 -0.88 15.14
N ALA A 320 -5.53 -1.06 16.44
CA ALA A 320 -6.69 -0.47 17.11
C ALA A 320 -6.59 1.06 17.26
N GLU A 321 -5.39 1.58 17.57
CA GLU A 321 -5.10 3.02 17.73
C GLU A 321 -5.10 3.75 16.37
N PHE A 322 -4.77 3.04 15.30
CA PHE A 322 -4.85 3.54 13.92
C PHE A 322 -6.26 4.05 13.58
N ARG A 323 -7.32 3.41 14.08
CA ARG A 323 -8.70 3.88 13.84
C ARG A 323 -8.91 5.30 14.35
N SER A 324 -8.42 5.61 15.55
CA SER A 324 -8.47 6.96 16.11
C SER A 324 -7.71 7.95 15.24
N LEU A 325 -6.52 7.58 14.75
CA LEU A 325 -5.72 8.42 13.86
C LEU A 325 -6.42 8.66 12.50
N SER A 326 -7.06 7.64 11.93
CA SER A 326 -7.77 7.73 10.64
C SER A 326 -9.00 8.63 10.65
N GLN A 327 -9.54 8.94 11.84
CA GLN A 327 -10.63 9.89 12.02
C GLN A 327 -10.14 11.34 12.15
N THR A 328 -8.82 11.56 12.19
CA THR A 328 -8.23 12.90 12.30
C THR A 328 -8.00 13.54 10.94
N LYS A 329 -7.66 14.83 10.94
CA LYS A 329 -7.22 15.56 9.75
C LYS A 329 -5.81 15.20 9.28
N TRP A 330 -5.05 14.38 10.04
CA TRP A 330 -3.68 14.00 9.69
C TRP A 330 -3.61 12.92 8.61
N LEU A 331 -4.69 12.16 8.44
CA LEU A 331 -4.77 11.11 7.44
C LEU A 331 -5.86 11.46 6.44
N VAL A 332 -5.44 11.62 5.18
CA VAL A 332 -6.37 11.87 4.07
C VAL A 332 -6.18 10.76 3.05
N GLN A 333 -7.29 10.17 2.62
CA GLN A 333 -7.28 9.20 1.55
C GLN A 333 -7.10 9.94 0.21
N PRO A 334 -6.22 9.47 -0.68
CA PRO A 334 -6.10 10.02 -2.03
C PRO A 334 -7.46 9.95 -2.75
N LYS A 335 -7.85 11.04 -3.41
CA LYS A 335 -9.09 11.08 -4.20
C LYS A 335 -9.04 10.03 -5.32
N GLY A 336 -10.11 9.27 -5.50
CA GLY A 336 -10.30 8.37 -6.65
C GLY A 336 -9.90 6.90 -6.45
N VAL A 337 -9.56 6.45 -5.23
CA VAL A 337 -9.23 5.04 -4.96
C VAL A 337 -10.47 4.27 -4.48
N SER A 338 -11.03 3.39 -5.31
CA SER A 338 -12.17 2.53 -4.94
C SER A 338 -11.71 1.30 -4.13
N CYS A 339 -12.49 0.94 -3.12
CA CYS A 339 -12.11 0.12 -1.96
C CYS A 339 -11.70 -1.33 -2.25
N ASN A 340 -10.58 -1.75 -1.66
CA ASN A 340 -10.35 -3.05 -1.02
C ASN A 340 -9.19 -2.89 0.00
N SER A 341 -8.85 -3.97 0.73
CA SER A 341 -8.04 -4.05 1.97
C SER A 341 -6.69 -3.31 2.08
N LYS A 342 -6.26 -2.57 1.06
CA LYS A 342 -5.04 -1.75 1.02
C LYS A 342 -5.38 -0.26 0.92
N ILE A 343 -6.19 0.28 1.85
CA ILE A 343 -6.52 1.71 1.88
C ILE A 343 -5.23 2.52 2.04
N LEU A 344 -4.81 3.23 0.99
CA LEU A 344 -3.63 4.09 1.05
C LEU A 344 -3.99 5.48 1.58
N PHE A 345 -3.05 6.11 2.28
CA PHE A 345 -3.16 7.48 2.78
C PHE A 345 -2.04 8.34 2.22
N ASP A 346 -2.34 9.62 2.04
CA ASP A 346 -1.36 10.64 1.67
C ASP A 346 -0.40 10.88 2.84
N SER A 347 0.86 10.49 2.63
CA SER A 347 1.90 10.65 3.63
C SER A 347 2.37 12.09 3.76
N GLN A 348 2.30 12.92 2.71
CA GLN A 348 2.72 14.32 2.82
C GLN A 348 1.77 15.11 3.72
N ILE A 349 0.48 14.75 3.71
CA ILE A 349 -0.49 15.32 4.64
C ILE A 349 -0.19 14.87 6.07
N LEU A 350 0.15 13.59 6.27
CA LEU A 350 0.60 13.08 7.57
C LEU A 350 1.86 13.82 8.05
N MET A 351 2.87 13.96 7.19
CA MET A 351 4.11 14.65 7.50
C MET A 351 3.87 16.12 7.84
N ARG A 352 3.09 16.84 7.02
CA ARG A 352 2.71 18.23 7.31
C ARG A 352 1.95 18.35 8.62
N GLY A 353 1.02 17.42 8.89
CA GLY A 353 0.29 17.35 10.14
C GLY A 353 1.22 17.22 11.33
N ILE A 354 2.12 16.22 11.32
CA ILE A 354 3.10 16.00 12.39
C ILE A 354 4.01 17.23 12.53
N SER A 355 4.67 17.64 11.45
CA SER A 355 5.64 18.75 11.45
C SER A 355 5.03 20.07 11.91
N SER A 356 3.76 20.35 11.61
CA SER A 356 3.07 21.56 12.08
C SER A 356 2.83 21.58 13.60
N THR A 357 2.91 20.42 14.26
CA THR A 357 2.61 20.24 15.68
C THR A 357 3.83 19.93 16.53
N THR A 358 5.00 19.78 15.91
CA THR A 358 6.23 19.38 16.58
C THR A 358 7.34 20.40 16.39
N ILE A 359 8.10 20.65 17.45
CA ILE A 359 9.27 21.53 17.48
C ILE A 359 10.53 20.68 17.40
N SER A 360 11.51 21.06 16.57
CA SER A 360 12.80 20.35 16.55
C SER A 360 13.49 20.43 17.91
N LEU A 361 13.95 19.30 18.44
CA LEU A 361 14.67 19.27 19.71
C LEU A 361 16.04 19.97 19.62
N SER A 362 16.65 20.04 18.43
CA SER A 362 17.89 20.79 18.19
C SER A 362 17.77 22.27 18.52
N ASN A 363 16.54 22.81 18.49
CA ASN A 363 16.25 24.22 18.70
C ASN A 363 15.79 24.52 20.14
N ALA A 364 15.72 23.49 20.99
CA ALA A 364 15.44 23.67 22.40
C ALA A 364 16.75 23.97 23.12
N ASP A 365 16.82 25.08 23.86
CA ASP A 365 17.94 25.37 24.76
C ASP A 365 18.17 24.15 25.66
N GLN A 366 19.30 23.47 25.46
CA GLN A 366 19.61 22.15 26.03
C GLN A 366 19.76 22.15 27.56
N GLU A 367 19.70 23.31 28.19
CA GLU A 367 19.91 23.44 29.62
C GLU A 367 18.58 23.28 30.38
N SER A 368 18.37 22.06 30.93
CA SER A 368 17.48 21.71 32.06
C SER A 368 16.14 20.99 31.82
N THR A 369 15.73 20.65 30.59
CA THR A 369 14.34 20.16 30.42
C THR A 369 14.13 18.70 30.85
N ASP A 370 13.40 18.53 31.96
CA ASP A 370 12.81 17.29 32.48
C ASP A 370 11.80 16.76 31.44
N MET A 371 12.26 16.23 30.31
CA MET A 371 11.42 15.73 29.21
C MET A 371 11.16 14.23 29.29
N VAL A 372 9.98 13.81 28.85
CA VAL A 372 9.58 12.41 28.76
C VAL A 372 9.30 12.04 27.30
N CYS A 373 9.92 10.95 26.85
CA CYS A 373 9.69 10.38 25.52
C CYS A 373 8.37 9.62 25.47
N PHE A 374 7.69 9.65 24.32
CA PHE A 374 6.40 8.99 24.11
C PHE A 374 6.46 7.45 23.97
N ASN A 375 7.56 6.81 24.36
CA ASN A 375 7.68 5.37 24.30
C ASN A 375 6.91 4.66 25.43
N SER A 376 6.50 3.41 25.18
CA SER A 376 5.67 2.62 26.10
C SER A 376 6.34 2.34 27.45
N LYS A 377 7.67 2.37 27.52
CA LYS A 377 8.43 2.13 28.76
C LYS A 377 8.47 3.35 29.68
N LYS A 378 8.45 4.58 29.13
CA LYS A 378 8.55 5.82 29.90
C LYS A 378 7.20 6.44 30.22
N LEU A 379 6.17 6.19 29.40
CA LEU A 379 4.81 6.69 29.58
C LEU A 379 3.90 5.74 30.38
N ASP A 380 4.44 5.06 31.38
CA ASP A 380 3.62 4.28 32.31
C ASP A 380 2.49 5.12 32.95
N ALA A 381 2.68 6.44 33.02
CA ALA A 381 1.71 7.36 33.57
C ALA A 381 0.42 7.48 32.73
N ILE A 382 0.46 7.20 31.42
CA ILE A 382 -0.70 7.33 30.52
C ILE A 382 -1.87 6.46 30.97
N LYS A 383 -1.60 5.28 31.54
CA LYS A 383 -2.65 4.38 32.03
C LYS A 383 -3.52 5.03 33.11
N PHE A 384 -3.02 6.06 33.79
CA PHE A 384 -3.76 6.82 34.81
C PHE A 384 -4.75 7.84 34.21
N ALA A 385 -4.67 8.16 32.92
CA ALA A 385 -5.60 9.05 32.22
C ALA A 385 -6.59 8.29 31.31
N GLY A 386 -6.40 6.99 31.13
CA GLY A 386 -7.17 6.20 30.15
C GLY A 386 -6.84 6.54 28.70
N LEU A 387 -5.83 7.38 28.47
CA LEU A 387 -5.36 7.76 27.15
C LEU A 387 -4.58 6.62 26.50
N ASN A 388 -4.52 6.62 25.16
CA ASN A 388 -3.46 5.96 24.41
C ASN A 388 -2.48 7.00 23.86
N LYS A 389 -1.40 6.57 23.20
CA LYS A 389 -0.34 7.47 22.72
C LYS A 389 -0.86 8.49 21.70
N ILE A 390 -1.77 8.08 20.81
CA ILE A 390 -2.40 8.95 19.80
C ILE A 390 -3.31 9.96 20.46
N GLN A 391 -4.13 9.53 21.42
CA GLN A 391 -5.02 10.45 22.14
C GLN A 391 -4.22 11.48 22.95
N LEU A 392 -3.08 11.08 23.54
CA LEU A 392 -2.18 12.03 24.19
C LEU A 392 -1.63 13.06 23.20
N LEU A 393 -1.17 12.60 22.03
CA LEU A 393 -0.65 13.46 20.95
C LEU A 393 -1.71 14.45 20.45
N MET A 394 -2.93 13.96 20.22
CA MET A 394 -4.09 14.79 19.84
C MET A 394 -4.44 15.81 20.91
N HIS A 395 -4.40 15.43 22.19
CA HIS A 395 -4.70 16.33 23.29
C HIS A 395 -3.65 17.42 23.44
N ALA A 396 -2.36 17.06 23.36
CA ALA A 396 -1.27 18.02 23.38
C ALA A 396 -1.42 19.04 22.24
N ASN A 397 -1.68 18.57 21.02
CA ASN A 397 -1.95 19.45 19.88
C ASN A 397 -3.16 20.37 20.10
N SER A 398 -4.29 19.84 20.58
CA SER A 398 -5.52 20.62 20.80
C SER A 398 -5.39 21.69 21.89
N ASN A 399 -4.39 21.57 22.76
CA ASN A 399 -4.12 22.50 23.86
C ASN A 399 -2.87 23.35 23.63
N ASN A 400 -2.31 23.39 22.41
CA ASN A 400 -1.08 24.10 22.07
C ASN A 400 0.11 23.75 23.00
N ILE A 401 0.18 22.50 23.45
CA ILE A 401 1.29 22.01 24.26
C ILE A 401 2.43 21.60 23.33
N SER A 402 3.61 22.16 23.58
CA SER A 402 4.81 21.89 22.79
C SER A 402 5.18 20.41 22.84
N ILE A 403 5.32 19.82 21.65
CA ILE A 403 5.83 18.47 21.47
C ILE A 403 7.15 18.59 20.73
N TYR A 404 8.19 17.99 21.28
CA TYR A 404 9.53 18.07 20.74
C TYR A 404 9.84 16.79 19.95
N LEU A 405 10.48 16.95 18.80
CA LEU A 405 10.89 15.85 17.93
C LEU A 405 12.42 15.74 17.95
N ALA A 406 12.94 14.60 18.38
CA ALA A 406 14.37 14.33 18.39
C ALA A 406 14.87 13.79 17.04
N ASP A 407 16.05 14.23 16.61
CA ASP A 407 16.71 13.79 15.37
C ASP A 407 17.25 12.35 15.43
N SER A 408 17.13 11.67 16.58
CA SER A 408 17.70 10.33 16.80
C SER A 408 17.25 9.28 15.78
N LEU A 409 18.12 8.30 15.49
CA LEU A 409 17.93 7.18 14.54
C LEU A 409 16.94 6.10 15.03
N LYS A 410 15.86 6.47 15.69
CA LYS A 410 14.82 5.50 16.07
C LYS A 410 13.92 5.16 14.89
N ASP A 411 13.39 3.93 14.91
CA ASP A 411 12.61 3.35 13.82
C ASP A 411 11.17 3.88 13.73
N THR A 412 10.65 4.51 14.81
CA THR A 412 9.27 5.00 14.85
C THR A 412 9.19 6.46 15.30
N LEU A 413 8.19 7.18 14.77
CA LEU A 413 7.85 8.55 15.14
C LEU A 413 7.62 8.70 16.63
N ILE A 414 6.84 7.81 17.24
CA ILE A 414 6.43 7.96 18.64
C ILE A 414 7.61 7.85 19.61
N ASP A 415 8.67 7.14 19.22
CA ASP A 415 9.88 7.08 20.03
C ASP A 415 10.77 8.33 19.88
N LYS A 416 10.51 9.16 18.85
CA LYS A 416 11.18 10.45 18.64
C LYS A 416 10.43 11.62 19.27
N LEU A 417 9.17 11.44 19.68
CA LEU A 417 8.37 12.49 20.31
C LEU A 417 8.66 12.60 21.81
N PHE A 418 8.80 13.83 22.28
CA PHE A 418 9.06 14.21 23.65
C PHE A 418 8.09 15.31 24.08
N ILE A 419 7.80 15.35 25.37
CA ILE A 419 7.01 16.41 26.01
C ILE A 419 7.67 16.76 27.32
N VAL A 420 7.56 18.02 27.73
CA VAL A 420 7.99 18.44 29.06
C VAL A 420 7.16 17.68 30.10
N LYS A 421 7.81 17.12 31.11
CA LYS A 421 7.18 16.27 32.12
C LYS A 421 6.09 17.00 32.91
N SER A 422 6.28 18.28 33.20
CA SER A 422 5.25 19.12 33.84
C SER A 422 3.99 19.23 32.98
N ASP A 423 4.15 19.49 31.68
CA ASP A 423 3.04 19.53 30.71
C ASP A 423 2.37 18.16 30.57
N LEU A 424 3.15 17.09 30.53
CA LEU A 424 2.61 15.72 30.52
C LEU A 424 1.77 15.45 31.77
N TYR A 425 2.27 15.81 32.96
CA TYR A 425 1.51 15.65 34.20
C TYR A 425 0.24 16.48 34.18
N LYS A 426 0.30 17.72 33.67
CA LYS A 426 -0.87 18.57 33.48
C LYS A 426 -1.90 17.90 32.57
N ILE A 427 -1.49 17.30 31.45
CA ILE A 427 -2.40 16.55 30.58
C ILE A 427 -2.99 15.36 31.34
N ILE A 428 -2.15 14.49 31.91
CA ILE A 428 -2.61 13.23 32.51
C ILE A 428 -3.53 13.49 33.70
N LEU A 429 -3.26 14.51 34.53
CA LEU A 429 -4.09 14.82 35.69
C LEU A 429 -5.44 15.41 35.30
N ASN A 430 -5.44 16.34 34.33
CA ASN A 430 -6.66 17.06 33.93
C ASN A 430 -7.49 16.33 32.87
N HIS A 431 -6.90 15.36 32.18
CA HIS A 431 -7.57 14.61 31.14
C HIS A 431 -8.00 13.23 31.62
N ILE A 432 -9.23 12.87 31.24
CA ILE A 432 -9.82 11.57 31.50
C ILE A 432 -10.52 11.16 30.23
N ASN A 433 -9.87 10.29 29.46
CA ASN A 433 -10.51 9.75 28.29
C ASN A 433 -11.33 8.52 28.69
N ILE A 434 -12.63 8.61 28.43
CA ILE A 434 -13.54 7.49 28.55
C ILE A 434 -14.02 7.20 27.15
N ASP A 435 -13.44 6.17 26.53
CA ASP A 435 -14.03 5.62 25.31
C ASP A 435 -15.47 5.19 25.64
N ASN A 436 -16.41 5.31 24.68
CA ASN A 436 -17.82 4.90 24.83
C ASN A 436 -18.02 3.39 25.09
N ASP A 437 -16.93 2.65 25.33
CA ASP A 437 -16.89 1.24 25.65
C ASP A 437 -16.93 0.99 27.16
N LYS A 438 -17.41 -0.21 27.50
CA LYS A 438 -17.45 -0.76 28.86
C LYS A 438 -16.08 -0.71 29.56
N ILE A 439 -15.92 0.12 30.59
CA ILE A 439 -14.68 0.15 31.40
C ILE A 439 -14.65 -1.02 32.39
N SER A 440 -13.62 -1.87 32.29
CA SER A 440 -13.40 -2.97 33.23
C SER A 440 -12.88 -2.48 34.60
N LYS A 441 -13.09 -3.28 35.67
CA LYS A 441 -12.55 -2.97 37.01
C LYS A 441 -11.04 -2.82 37.03
N SER A 442 -10.31 -3.60 36.23
CA SER A 442 -8.86 -3.50 36.12
C SER A 442 -8.42 -2.19 35.45
N LYS A 443 -9.11 -1.73 34.40
CA LYS A 443 -8.83 -0.44 33.76
C LYS A 443 -9.10 0.72 34.73
N LEU A 444 -10.20 0.67 35.48
CA LEU A 444 -10.50 1.66 36.54
C LEU A 444 -9.44 1.67 37.64
N ALA A 445 -9.05 0.49 38.13
CA ALA A 445 -8.00 0.37 39.13
C ALA A 445 -6.70 1.01 38.64
N GLY A 446 -6.36 0.76 37.36
CA GLY A 446 -5.30 1.46 36.64
C GLY A 446 -5.46 2.98 36.67
N MET A 447 -6.60 3.52 36.26
CA MET A 447 -6.88 4.96 36.23
C MET A 447 -6.77 5.63 37.60
N PHE A 448 -7.18 4.94 38.67
CA PHE A 448 -7.17 5.45 40.05
C PHE A 448 -5.82 5.28 40.75
N GLY A 449 -4.85 4.61 40.12
CA GLY A 449 -3.57 4.29 40.76
C GLY A 449 -3.73 3.29 41.91
N THR A 450 -4.67 2.35 41.78
CA THR A 450 -5.15 1.50 42.87
C THR A 450 -5.38 0.04 42.44
N THR A 451 -5.95 -0.79 43.31
CA THR A 451 -6.26 -2.21 43.05
C THR A 451 -7.74 -2.42 42.76
N SER A 452 -8.09 -3.48 42.02
CA SER A 452 -9.50 -3.81 41.72
C SER A 452 -10.36 -3.98 42.97
N SER A 453 -9.79 -4.52 44.06
CA SER A 453 -10.47 -4.64 45.35
C SER A 453 -10.92 -3.28 45.94
N LYS A 454 -10.17 -2.21 45.69
CA LYS A 454 -10.55 -0.85 46.13
C LYS A 454 -11.66 -0.29 45.24
N ILE A 455 -11.64 -0.60 43.95
CA ILE A 455 -12.75 -0.28 43.05
C ILE A 455 -14.04 -0.98 43.52
N ASP A 456 -13.96 -2.23 43.99
CA ASP A 456 -15.13 -2.91 44.58
C ASP A 456 -15.70 -2.19 45.79
N VAL A 457 -14.83 -1.65 46.67
CA VAL A 457 -15.26 -0.82 47.80
C VAL A 457 -15.93 0.46 47.29
N MET A 458 -15.35 1.16 46.31
CA MET A 458 -15.96 2.36 45.73
C MET A 458 -17.33 2.09 45.12
N ILE A 459 -17.51 0.93 44.47
CA ILE A 459 -18.79 0.50 43.92
C ILE A 459 -19.78 0.22 45.05
N LYS A 460 -19.38 -0.51 46.10
CA LYS A 460 -20.24 -0.81 47.27
C LYS A 460 -20.66 0.45 48.01
N CYS A 461 -19.78 1.44 48.12
CA CYS A 461 -20.06 2.73 48.75
C CYS A 461 -20.84 3.70 47.83
N GLY A 462 -21.17 3.30 46.60
CA GLY A 462 -21.98 4.09 45.68
C GLY A 462 -21.26 5.22 44.96
N PHE A 463 -19.93 5.34 45.06
CA PHE A 463 -19.16 6.35 44.32
C PHE A 463 -19.18 6.13 42.82
N ILE A 464 -19.23 4.86 42.40
CA ILE A 464 -19.21 4.47 41.00
C ILE A 464 -20.32 3.46 40.74
N LYS A 465 -21.26 3.81 39.85
CA LYS A 465 -22.30 2.89 39.38
C LYS A 465 -21.70 1.88 38.40
N TYR A 466 -21.72 0.60 38.79
CA TYR A 466 -21.18 -0.51 38.00
C TYR A 466 -22.30 -1.48 37.59
N ASN A 467 -22.70 -1.43 36.33
CA ASN A 467 -23.81 -2.21 35.77
C ASN A 467 -23.31 -3.19 34.70
N ARG A 468 -23.75 -4.45 34.77
CA ARG A 468 -23.50 -5.50 33.75
C ARG A 468 -22.04 -5.61 33.30
N GLY A 469 -21.10 -5.54 34.26
CA GLY A 469 -19.67 -5.66 33.99
C GLY A 469 -18.99 -4.36 33.52
N SER A 470 -19.63 -3.19 33.67
CA SER A 470 -19.09 -1.91 33.20
C SER A 470 -19.51 -0.72 34.05
N VAL A 471 -18.70 0.34 34.06
CA VAL A 471 -19.05 1.62 34.67
C VAL A 471 -19.85 2.49 33.71
N SER A 472 -20.88 3.17 34.22
CA SER A 472 -21.55 4.24 33.49
C SER A 472 -20.60 5.44 33.34
N VAL A 473 -20.36 5.86 32.09
CA VAL A 473 -19.52 7.01 31.73
C VAL A 473 -19.93 8.28 32.49
N ASP A 474 -21.23 8.56 32.58
CA ASP A 474 -21.76 9.77 33.25
C ASP A 474 -21.44 9.78 34.74
N CYS A 475 -21.62 8.65 35.43
CA CYS A 475 -21.30 8.52 36.85
C CYS A 475 -19.80 8.75 37.10
N PHE A 476 -18.96 8.32 36.16
CA PHE A 476 -17.52 8.47 36.26
C PHE A 476 -17.05 9.89 35.99
N ASN A 477 -17.60 10.55 34.97
CA ASN A 477 -17.37 11.97 34.71
C ASN A 477 -17.80 12.81 35.91
N GLN A 478 -18.99 12.55 36.46
CA GLN A 478 -19.46 13.23 37.67
C GLN A 478 -18.52 13.02 38.85
N PHE A 479 -17.96 11.81 39.02
CA PHE A 479 -16.97 11.54 40.07
C PHE A 479 -15.74 12.44 39.92
N PHE A 480 -15.09 12.47 38.76
CA PHE A 480 -13.86 13.26 38.57
C PHE A 480 -14.07 14.78 38.41
N ASN A 481 -15.31 15.20 38.20
CA ASN A 481 -15.68 16.61 38.31
C ASN A 481 -15.69 17.07 39.77
N ASN A 482 -16.06 16.19 40.69
CA ASN A 482 -16.21 16.52 42.11
C ASN A 482 -15.01 16.12 42.96
N PHE A 483 -14.26 15.10 42.53
CA PHE A 483 -13.25 14.46 43.35
C PHE A 483 -11.92 14.23 42.62
N ASP A 484 -10.83 14.31 43.38
CA ASP A 484 -9.50 13.88 42.98
C ASP A 484 -9.03 12.68 43.81
N VAL A 485 -8.27 11.79 43.17
CA VAL A 485 -7.77 10.56 43.78
C VAL A 485 -6.29 10.73 44.07
N LEU A 486 -5.92 10.85 45.34
CA LEU A 486 -4.53 11.15 45.70
C LEU A 486 -3.57 10.02 45.30
N ASN A 487 -4.03 8.77 45.34
CA ASN A 487 -3.25 7.61 44.90
C ASN A 487 -2.86 7.71 43.41
N ARG A 488 -3.77 8.22 42.56
CA ARG A 488 -3.52 8.51 41.15
C ARG A 488 -2.43 9.56 41.01
N ILE A 489 -2.56 10.67 41.73
CA ILE A 489 -1.58 11.78 41.72
C ILE A 489 -0.20 11.29 42.16
N GLY A 490 -0.12 10.59 43.30
CA GLY A 490 1.12 10.05 43.83
C GLY A 490 1.80 9.07 42.88
N LYS A 491 1.03 8.23 42.17
CA LYS A 491 1.57 7.33 41.14
C LYS A 491 2.08 8.06 39.90
N ILE A 492 1.35 9.07 39.41
CA ILE A 492 1.75 9.87 38.24
C ILE A 492 3.04 10.65 38.54
N LYS A 493 3.06 11.39 39.66
CA LYS A 493 4.18 12.25 40.06
C LYS A 493 5.33 11.48 40.73
N LYS A 494 5.17 10.17 40.97
CA LYS A 494 6.11 9.33 41.74
C LYS A 494 6.39 9.84 43.15
N ILE A 495 5.37 10.38 43.82
CA ILE A 495 5.45 10.91 45.19
C ILE A 495 4.96 9.83 46.17
N ASN A 496 5.63 9.71 47.32
CA ASN A 496 5.17 8.83 48.39
C ASN A 496 3.83 9.35 48.96
N ILE A 497 2.76 8.55 48.81
CA ILE A 497 1.40 8.95 49.18
C ILE A 497 1.29 9.30 50.67
N LYS A 498 1.98 8.60 51.58
CA LYS A 498 1.93 8.90 53.02
C LYS A 498 2.51 10.27 53.32
N LYS A 499 3.66 10.59 52.72
CA LYS A 499 4.28 11.92 52.86
C LYS A 499 3.36 13.01 52.31
N LEU A 500 2.70 12.74 51.18
CA LEU A 500 1.80 13.69 50.55
C LEU A 500 0.54 13.95 51.40
N VAL A 501 -0.02 12.92 52.05
CA VAL A 501 -1.16 13.08 52.97
C VAL A 501 -0.74 13.94 54.16
N ASN A 502 0.36 13.60 54.84
CA ASN A 502 0.84 14.38 55.98
C ASN A 502 1.09 15.84 55.60
N LEU A 503 1.71 16.08 54.44
CA LEU A 503 1.95 17.44 53.93
C LEU A 503 0.65 18.22 53.73
N LEU A 504 -0.37 17.60 53.12
CA LEU A 504 -1.67 18.23 52.88
C LEU A 504 -2.40 18.55 54.19
N GLU A 505 -2.31 17.67 55.18
CA GLU A 505 -2.94 17.85 56.49
C GLU A 505 -2.18 18.90 57.34
N ASP A 506 -0.86 18.75 57.48
CA ASP A 506 -0.03 19.53 58.40
C ASP A 506 0.23 20.96 57.90
N GLU A 507 0.50 21.15 56.60
CA GLU A 507 0.88 22.47 56.06
C GLU A 507 -0.30 23.23 55.43
N TYR A 508 -1.31 22.52 54.91
CA TYR A 508 -2.37 23.13 54.12
C TYR A 508 -3.77 22.96 54.74
N ASP A 509 -3.92 22.23 55.84
CA ASP A 509 -5.21 21.91 56.46
C ASP A 509 -6.22 21.38 55.41
N LEU A 510 -5.77 20.40 54.62
CA LEU A 510 -6.57 19.71 53.61
C LEU A 510 -6.73 18.24 54.03
N ARG A 511 -7.95 17.86 54.39
CA ARG A 511 -8.30 16.50 54.79
C ARG A 511 -8.95 15.72 53.64
N PRO A 512 -8.75 14.40 53.55
CA PRO A 512 -9.44 13.59 52.56
C PRO A 512 -10.95 13.61 52.84
N ALA A 513 -11.75 13.78 51.79
CA ALA A 513 -13.20 13.58 51.87
C ALA A 513 -13.52 12.13 52.26
N PHE A 514 -12.72 11.19 51.75
CA PHE A 514 -12.83 9.77 52.07
C PHE A 514 -11.46 9.08 52.11
N ALA A 515 -11.31 8.16 53.06
CA ALA A 515 -10.14 7.29 53.18
C ALA A 515 -10.59 5.84 53.44
N PHE A 516 -10.34 4.93 52.49
CA PHE A 516 -10.72 3.52 52.63
C PHE A 516 -9.48 2.65 52.82
N LYS A 517 -9.42 1.96 53.96
CA LYS A 517 -8.38 0.97 54.25
C LYS A 517 -8.82 -0.40 53.74
N THR A 518 -7.93 -1.09 53.04
CA THR A 518 -8.16 -2.49 52.64
C THR A 518 -7.43 -3.47 53.55
N GLU A 519 -7.76 -4.76 53.44
CA GLU A 519 -7.11 -5.86 54.18
C GLU A 519 -5.58 -5.87 54.00
N LYS A 520 -5.07 -5.35 52.87
CA LYS A 520 -3.62 -5.21 52.59
C LYS A 520 -2.99 -3.94 53.17
N LEU A 521 -3.65 -3.25 54.10
CA LEU A 521 -3.20 -2.01 54.78
C LEU A 521 -2.94 -0.79 53.88
N ASP A 522 -3.10 -0.89 52.56
CA ASP A 522 -3.06 0.26 51.67
C ASP A 522 -4.39 1.05 51.72
N VAL A 523 -4.28 2.37 51.83
CA VAL A 523 -5.40 3.31 51.90
C VAL A 523 -5.62 4.01 50.54
N LEU A 524 -6.89 4.12 50.12
CA LEU A 524 -7.31 4.98 48.99
C LEU A 524 -7.80 6.31 49.55
N TYR A 525 -7.17 7.42 49.15
CA TYR A 525 -7.56 8.76 49.57
C TYR A 525 -8.25 9.51 48.43
N ILE A 526 -9.44 10.03 48.72
CA ILE A 526 -10.26 10.82 47.81
C ILE A 526 -10.44 12.20 48.42
N TYR A 527 -10.15 13.24 47.65
CA TYR A 527 -10.28 14.65 48.05
C TYR A 527 -11.35 15.34 47.22
N ASN A 528 -12.03 16.32 47.80
CA ASN A 528 -12.87 17.23 47.03
C ASN A 528 -12.00 18.06 46.10
N LYS A 529 -12.42 18.17 44.85
CA LYS A 529 -11.75 19.00 43.86
C LYS A 529 -12.05 20.47 44.16
N THR A 530 -11.12 21.12 44.84
CA THR A 530 -11.21 22.54 45.24
C THR A 530 -10.03 23.31 44.67
N ASP A 531 -10.19 24.61 44.42
CA ASP A 531 -9.10 25.46 43.92
C ASP A 531 -7.87 25.42 44.85
N LYS A 532 -8.12 25.36 46.17
CA LYS A 532 -7.08 25.19 47.19
C LYS A 532 -6.30 23.89 46.97
N PHE A 533 -7.00 22.76 46.84
CA PHE A 533 -6.37 21.46 46.59
C PHE A 533 -5.58 21.45 45.27
N SER A 534 -6.18 21.92 44.17
CA SER A 534 -5.52 21.96 42.86
C SER A 534 -4.28 22.85 42.86
N THR A 535 -4.33 24.00 43.55
CA THR A 535 -3.17 24.91 43.69
C THR A 535 -2.02 24.24 44.42
N VAL A 536 -2.30 23.54 45.53
CA VAL A 536 -1.27 22.83 46.30
C VAL A 536 -0.67 21.69 45.48
N ILE A 537 -1.49 20.87 44.83
CA ILE A 537 -1.01 19.76 43.99
C ILE A 537 -0.14 20.26 42.83
N ASN A 538 -0.46 21.41 42.23
CA ASN A 538 0.33 22.02 41.16
C ASN A 538 1.68 22.59 41.64
N LYS A 539 1.78 23.05 42.89
CA LYS A 539 3.06 23.49 43.49
C LYS A 539 4.02 22.33 43.80
N LEU A 540 3.48 21.12 43.94
CA LEU A 540 4.25 19.90 44.22
C LEU A 540 4.70 19.17 42.94
N SER A 541 4.52 19.79 41.76
CA SER A 541 5.12 19.35 40.48
C SER A 541 6.48 19.99 40.32
#